data_AF-A0A126X3H7-F1
#
_entry.id   AF-A0A126X3H7-F1
#
_cell.length_a   1.000
_cell.length_b   1.000
_cell.length_c   1.000
_cell.angle_alpha   90.00
_cell.angle_beta   90.00
_cell.angle_gamma   90.00
#
_symmetry.space_group_name_H-M   'P 1'
#
loop_
_entity.id
_entity.type
_entity.pdbx_description
1 polymer ?
#
loop_
_entity_poly.entity_id
_entity_poly.type
_entity_poly.pdbx_seq_one_letter_code
_entity_poly.pdbx_strand_id
1 'polypeptide(L)'
;MYNSFAEDDNKGIEEKRTCEATESDKQRAVTAATRVLSELAHFSKYTGKTLLDRRCDSADLVRLTPISSSLSIALSRIQQSFVLSDPHLPDMPIVHASNLFLQLTGYSRDEVLGKNCRFLQGPDTNQADIAKIRQSIEVEQPCTVRILNYRKGGNPFWNHLHTAPVRNASGKVAFYIGVQLDVTDIEKDEKTDKGMSSHMKQLGAVGAVRVAVRSLLGVEPSK
;
A
#
# COMPACT_ATOMS: atom_id res chain seq x y z
N MET A 1 -75.59 27.41 -8.79
CA MET A 1 -75.06 28.52 -7.97
C MET A 1 -74.10 27.90 -6.97
N TYR A 2 -72.78 28.08 -7.17
CA TYR A 2 -71.95 29.02 -6.38
C TYR A 2 -72.06 28.71 -4.87
N ASN A 3 -71.05 28.42 -4.07
CA ASN A 3 -69.59 28.65 -4.01
C ASN A 3 -69.12 27.78 -2.79
N SER A 4 -67.87 27.53 -2.43
CA SER A 4 -66.54 27.98 -2.84
C SER A 4 -65.53 27.10 -2.10
N PHE A 5 -64.42 26.80 -2.77
CA PHE A 5 -63.17 26.29 -2.23
C PHE A 5 -62.66 27.19 -1.09
N ALA A 6 -62.10 26.56 -0.04
CA ALA A 6 -61.10 27.19 0.81
C ALA A 6 -59.90 26.23 0.86
N GLU A 7 -58.90 26.54 0.05
CA GLU A 7 -57.56 25.93 0.11
C GLU A 7 -56.83 26.53 1.32
N ASP A 8 -56.35 25.65 2.20
CA ASP A 8 -55.56 25.99 3.37
C ASP A 8 -54.08 26.07 2.95
N ASP A 9 -53.66 27.28 2.61
CA ASP A 9 -52.34 27.60 2.06
C ASP A 9 -51.31 27.73 3.21
N ASN A 10 -50.91 26.59 3.80
CA ASN A 10 -49.84 26.56 4.81
C ASN A 10 -48.46 26.61 4.12
N LYS A 11 -48.07 27.80 3.65
CA LYS A 11 -46.71 28.08 3.15
C LYS A 11 -45.72 28.15 4.31
N GLY A 12 -45.15 26.99 4.66
CA GLY A 12 -43.93 26.92 5.45
C GLY A 12 -42.78 27.58 4.68
N ILE A 13 -42.33 28.75 5.14
CA ILE A 13 -41.12 29.40 4.64
C ILE A 13 -39.94 28.64 5.27
N GLU A 14 -39.31 27.73 4.52
CA GLU A 14 -37.99 27.22 4.85
C GLU A 14 -36.97 28.35 4.64
N GLU A 15 -36.67 29.08 5.71
CA GLU A 15 -35.50 29.98 5.76
C GLU A 15 -34.23 29.15 5.56
N LYS A 16 -33.65 29.26 4.36
CA LYS A 16 -32.35 28.71 4.00
C LYS A 16 -31.28 29.39 4.86
N ARG A 17 -30.98 28.82 6.03
CA ARG A 17 -29.88 29.27 6.89
C ARG A 17 -28.55 29.11 6.16
N THR A 18 -28.05 30.20 5.58
CA THR A 18 -26.68 30.32 5.14
C THR A 18 -25.81 30.51 6.38
N CYS A 19 -25.16 29.43 6.82
CA CYS A 19 -24.18 29.48 7.89
C CYS A 19 -22.89 30.14 7.36
N GLU A 20 -22.76 31.45 7.48
CA GLU A 20 -21.51 32.15 7.21
C GLU A 20 -20.62 32.12 8.46
N ALA A 21 -19.42 31.57 8.32
CA ALA A 21 -18.43 31.54 9.39
C ALA A 21 -18.01 32.96 9.77
N THR A 22 -17.99 33.27 11.07
CA THR A 22 -17.56 34.59 11.55
C THR A 22 -16.06 34.80 11.30
N GLU A 23 -15.60 36.05 11.24
CA GLU A 23 -14.16 36.34 11.11
C GLU A 23 -13.33 35.72 12.25
N SER A 24 -13.93 35.58 13.44
CA SER A 24 -13.33 34.86 14.57
C SER A 24 -13.18 33.36 14.28
N ASP A 25 -14.17 32.72 13.64
CA ASP A 25 -14.09 31.32 13.22
C ASP A 25 -13.01 31.11 12.16
N LYS A 26 -12.92 32.02 11.18
CA LYS A 26 -11.87 32.01 10.16
C LYS A 26 -10.49 32.15 10.79
N GLN A 27 -10.31 33.09 11.71
CA GLN A 27 -9.03 33.31 12.39
C GLN A 27 -8.64 32.12 13.27
N ARG A 28 -9.60 31.50 13.96
CA ARG A 28 -9.37 30.27 14.74
C ARG A 28 -8.96 29.11 13.85
N ALA A 29 -9.63 28.93 12.71
CA ALA A 29 -9.29 27.89 11.74
C ALA A 29 -7.88 28.07 11.17
N VAL A 30 -7.51 29.31 10.77
CA VAL A 30 -6.16 29.63 10.28
C VAL A 30 -5.11 29.37 11.35
N THR A 31 -5.38 29.76 12.60
CA THR A 31 -4.46 29.54 13.72
C THR A 31 -4.28 28.05 14.00
N ALA A 32 -5.35 27.26 13.99
CA ALA A 32 -5.30 25.81 14.17
C ALA A 32 -4.51 25.12 13.05
N ALA A 33 -4.78 25.48 11.78
CA ALA A 33 -4.06 24.95 10.63
C ALA A 33 -2.55 25.28 10.69
N THR A 34 -2.21 26.53 11.05
CA THR A 34 -0.82 26.98 11.18
C THR A 34 -0.08 26.22 12.28
N ARG A 35 -0.73 25.96 13.42
CA ARG A 35 -0.15 25.15 14.51
C ARG A 35 0.12 23.73 14.09
N VAL A 36 -0.85 23.08 13.43
CA VAL A 36 -0.67 21.71 12.92
C VAL A 36 0.47 21.66 11.90
N LEU A 37 0.54 22.61 10.97
CA LEU A 37 1.63 22.67 10.00
C LEU A 37 2.99 22.88 10.65
N SER A 38 3.08 23.71 11.69
CA SER A 38 4.31 23.94 12.45
C SER A 38 4.77 22.67 13.18
N GLU A 39 3.87 21.97 13.83
CA GLU A 39 4.16 20.67 14.48
C GLU A 39 4.63 19.65 13.45
N LEU A 40 3.89 19.51 12.35
CA LEU A 40 4.26 18.59 11.28
C LEU A 40 5.63 18.95 10.69
N ALA A 41 5.93 20.22 10.44
CA ALA A 41 7.24 20.68 9.95
C ALA A 41 8.37 20.44 10.96
N HIS A 42 8.08 20.56 12.26
CA HIS A 42 9.04 20.22 13.30
C HIS A 42 9.34 18.72 13.31
N PHE A 43 8.33 17.86 13.27
CA PHE A 43 8.50 16.40 13.16
C PHE A 43 9.13 15.97 11.83
N SER A 44 8.88 16.71 10.75
CA SER A 44 9.40 16.40 9.42
C SER A 44 10.93 16.55 9.35
N LYS A 45 11.51 17.50 10.11
CA LYS A 45 12.97 17.65 10.28
C LYS A 45 13.63 16.43 10.92
N TYR A 46 12.95 15.75 11.84
CA TYR A 46 13.48 14.54 12.51
C TYR A 46 13.27 13.26 11.70
N THR A 47 12.36 13.28 10.72
CA THR A 47 12.05 12.13 9.85
C THR A 47 12.68 12.25 8.45
N GLY A 48 13.47 13.30 8.20
CA GLY A 48 14.16 13.50 6.92
C GLY A 48 13.27 13.90 5.75
N LYS A 49 12.00 14.27 6.00
CA LYS A 49 11.08 14.77 4.97
C LYS A 49 10.93 16.27 5.16
N THR A 50 11.48 17.10 4.28
CA THR A 50 11.29 18.55 4.37
C THR A 50 9.89 18.93 3.87
N LEU A 51 9.06 19.56 4.71
CA LEU A 51 7.86 20.23 4.21
C LEU A 51 8.32 21.50 3.48
N LEU A 52 8.44 21.42 2.16
CA LEU A 52 8.72 22.59 1.34
C LEU A 52 7.46 23.46 1.28
N ASP A 53 7.58 24.70 1.74
CA ASP A 53 6.63 25.80 1.53
C ASP A 53 6.65 26.27 0.06
N ARG A 54 6.43 25.31 -0.85
CA ARG A 54 6.14 25.60 -2.25
C ARG A 54 4.69 25.22 -2.45
N ARG A 55 3.90 26.12 -3.05
CA ARG A 55 2.70 25.71 -3.78
C ARG A 55 3.14 24.58 -4.70
N CYS A 56 2.84 23.34 -4.30
CA CYS A 56 3.19 22.19 -5.10
C CYS A 56 2.35 22.29 -6.35
N ASP A 57 3.00 22.47 -7.50
CA ASP A 57 2.42 21.95 -8.72
C ASP A 57 2.10 20.49 -8.46
N SER A 58 0.85 20.12 -8.70
CA SER A 58 0.24 18.85 -8.33
C SER A 58 0.87 17.63 -9.00
N ALA A 59 2.02 17.75 -9.66
CA ALA A 59 2.67 16.69 -10.41
C ALA A 59 3.67 15.86 -9.58
N ASP A 60 4.36 16.45 -8.60
CA ASP A 60 5.47 15.77 -7.90
C ASP A 60 5.07 15.06 -6.60
N LEU A 61 4.01 15.53 -5.91
CA LEU A 61 3.46 14.86 -4.72
C LEU A 61 2.57 13.64 -5.04
N VAL A 62 2.24 13.42 -6.31
CA VAL A 62 1.26 12.40 -6.75
C VAL A 62 1.85 11.00 -6.83
N ARG A 63 3.17 10.82 -6.80
CA ARG A 63 3.76 9.53 -7.24
C ARG A 63 4.09 8.52 -6.14
N LEU A 64 3.73 8.78 -4.89
CA LEU A 64 3.67 7.75 -3.84
C LEU A 64 2.36 7.92 -3.07
N THR A 65 1.23 7.84 -3.76
CA THR A 65 -0.07 7.81 -3.08
C THR A 65 -0.05 6.63 -2.10
N PRO A 66 -0.20 6.87 -0.78
CA PRO A 66 -0.38 5.79 0.17
C PRO A 66 -1.59 4.97 -0.28
N ILE A 67 -1.50 3.65 -0.18
CA ILE A 67 -2.69 2.79 -0.33
C ILE A 67 -3.80 3.32 0.59
N SER A 68 -5.06 3.19 0.17
CA SER A 68 -6.18 3.68 0.97
C SER A 68 -6.16 3.08 2.38
N SER A 69 -6.65 3.83 3.37
CA SER A 69 -6.71 3.37 4.77
C SER A 69 -7.44 2.04 4.89
N SER A 70 -8.55 1.88 4.18
CA SER A 70 -9.31 0.62 4.09
C SER A 70 -8.47 -0.54 3.58
N LEU A 71 -7.68 -0.33 2.51
CA LEU A 71 -6.80 -1.36 1.97
C LEU A 71 -5.68 -1.69 2.96
N SER A 72 -5.08 -0.68 3.58
CA SER A 72 -4.05 -0.90 4.61
C SER A 72 -4.56 -1.73 5.79
N ILE A 73 -5.78 -1.47 6.26
CA ILE A 73 -6.41 -2.22 7.36
C ILE A 73 -6.70 -3.67 6.95
N ALA A 74 -7.13 -3.90 5.71
CA ALA A 74 -7.36 -5.26 5.20
C ALA A 74 -6.05 -6.05 5.12
N LEU A 75 -4.99 -5.42 4.60
CA LEU A 75 -3.67 -6.02 4.44
C LEU A 75 -3.00 -6.33 5.79
N SER A 76 -3.23 -5.51 6.83
CA SER A 76 -2.60 -5.73 8.14
C SER A 76 -3.07 -7.00 8.86
N ARG A 77 -4.14 -7.66 8.38
CA ARG A 77 -4.66 -8.92 8.92
C ARG A 77 -3.93 -10.15 8.38
N ILE A 78 -3.16 -9.99 7.31
CA ILE A 78 -2.44 -11.08 6.64
C ILE A 78 -1.16 -11.39 7.43
N GLN A 79 -1.05 -12.62 7.94
CA GLN A 79 0.03 -13.07 8.81
C GLN A 79 1.17 -13.73 8.01
N GLN A 80 1.56 -13.12 6.90
CA GLN A 80 2.69 -13.55 6.09
C GLN A 80 3.65 -12.38 5.84
N SER A 81 4.92 -12.70 5.58
CA SER A 81 5.90 -11.72 5.10
C SER A 81 5.60 -11.43 3.62
N PHE A 82 5.17 -10.20 3.32
CA PHE A 82 4.90 -9.78 1.95
C PHE A 82 5.06 -8.27 1.76
N VAL A 83 5.19 -7.89 0.50
CA VAL A 83 5.18 -6.50 0.04
C VAL A 83 4.24 -6.35 -1.16
N LEU A 84 3.69 -5.15 -1.34
CA LEU A 84 3.06 -4.73 -2.59
C LEU A 84 3.92 -3.67 -3.26
N SER A 85 4.18 -3.85 -4.55
CA SER A 85 4.87 -2.88 -5.40
C SER A 85 3.96 -2.38 -6.51
N ASP A 86 4.10 -1.12 -6.87
CA ASP A 86 3.25 -0.48 -7.90
C ASP A 86 3.97 -0.47 -9.26
N PRO A 87 3.54 -1.28 -10.24
CA PRO A 87 4.18 -1.35 -11.55
C PRO A 87 3.95 -0.10 -12.42
N HIS A 88 3.05 0.81 -12.04
CA HIS A 88 2.75 2.04 -12.80
C HIS A 88 3.66 3.22 -12.41
N LEU A 89 4.44 3.04 -11.36
CA LEU A 89 5.43 4.00 -10.90
C LEU A 89 6.83 3.65 -11.41
N PRO A 90 7.69 4.65 -11.69
CA PRO A 90 9.06 4.40 -12.09
C PRO A 90 9.79 3.49 -11.10
N ASP A 91 10.50 2.50 -11.62
CA ASP A 91 11.26 1.52 -10.83
C ASP A 91 10.44 0.53 -9.98
N MET A 92 9.11 0.53 -10.11
CA MET A 92 8.20 -0.38 -9.40
C MET A 92 8.48 -0.42 -7.87
N PRO A 93 8.29 0.71 -7.18
CA PRO A 93 8.61 0.85 -5.77
C PRO A 93 7.60 0.10 -4.89
N ILE A 94 8.04 -0.29 -3.70
CA ILE A 94 7.19 -0.82 -2.65
C ILE A 94 6.26 0.28 -2.15
N VAL A 95 4.95 0.02 -2.19
CA VAL A 95 3.90 0.91 -1.65
C VAL A 95 3.29 0.37 -0.36
N HIS A 96 3.53 -0.91 -0.04
CA HIS A 96 3.15 -1.52 1.23
C HIS A 96 4.12 -2.63 1.64
N ALA A 97 4.43 -2.72 2.93
CA ALA A 97 5.23 -3.79 3.51
C ALA A 97 4.58 -4.30 4.81
N SER A 98 4.39 -5.62 4.89
CA SER A 98 3.82 -6.26 6.07
C SER A 98 4.79 -6.17 7.26
N ASN A 99 4.27 -6.23 8.48
CA ASN A 99 5.13 -6.21 9.68
C ASN A 99 6.11 -7.38 9.71
N LEU A 100 5.69 -8.55 9.23
CA LEU A 100 6.56 -9.73 9.15
C LEU A 100 7.68 -9.56 8.13
N PHE A 101 7.46 -8.82 7.04
CA PHE A 101 8.53 -8.47 6.11
C PHE A 101 9.58 -7.56 6.76
N LEU A 102 9.14 -6.56 7.52
CA LEU A 102 10.04 -5.66 8.24
C LEU A 102 10.87 -6.42 9.29
N GLN A 103 10.22 -7.32 10.05
CA GLN A 103 10.90 -8.18 11.03
C GLN A 103 11.88 -9.15 10.35
N LEU A 104 11.47 -9.80 9.26
CA LEU A 104 12.32 -10.71 8.49
C LEU A 104 13.56 -9.97 7.99
N THR A 105 13.38 -8.82 7.36
CA THR A 105 14.50 -8.15 6.67
C THR A 105 15.31 -7.23 7.58
N GLY A 106 14.79 -6.87 8.75
CA GLY A 106 15.41 -5.94 9.69
C GLY A 106 15.32 -4.47 9.28
N TYR A 107 14.66 -4.14 8.17
CA TYR A 107 14.45 -2.77 7.73
C TYR A 107 13.21 -2.14 8.37
N SER A 108 13.26 -0.82 8.59
CA SER A 108 12.09 -0.05 9.01
C SER A 108 11.16 0.20 7.82
N ARG A 109 9.90 0.56 8.12
CA ARG A 109 8.92 0.91 7.08
C ARG A 109 9.39 2.08 6.23
N ASP A 110 9.96 3.12 6.84
CA ASP A 110 10.43 4.31 6.14
C ASP A 110 11.65 4.02 5.24
N GLU A 111 12.42 2.98 5.55
CA GLU A 111 13.57 2.56 4.74
C GLU A 111 13.17 1.79 3.49
N VAL A 112 11.98 1.17 3.46
CA VAL A 112 11.55 0.28 2.37
C VAL A 112 10.52 0.91 1.45
N LEU A 113 9.62 1.76 1.96
CA LEU A 113 8.60 2.40 1.15
C LEU A 113 9.25 3.32 0.11
N GLY A 114 8.77 3.25 -1.14
CA GLY A 114 9.32 4.03 -2.25
C GLY A 114 10.56 3.41 -2.91
N LYS A 115 11.08 2.28 -2.42
CA LYS A 115 12.23 1.58 -3.03
C LYS A 115 11.80 0.32 -3.74
N ASN A 116 12.52 -0.05 -4.80
CA ASN A 116 12.40 -1.37 -5.39
C ASN A 116 13.00 -2.45 -4.46
N CYS A 117 12.38 -3.63 -4.37
CA CYS A 117 12.83 -4.74 -3.51
C CYS A 117 14.25 -5.25 -3.76
N ARG A 118 14.91 -4.86 -4.87
CA ARG A 118 16.27 -5.32 -5.19
C ARG A 118 17.33 -4.95 -4.16
N PHE A 119 17.04 -4.06 -3.21
CA PHE A 119 17.95 -3.79 -2.08
C PHE A 119 18.23 -5.01 -1.20
N LEU A 120 17.41 -6.07 -1.29
CA LEU A 120 17.64 -7.35 -0.63
C LEU A 120 18.66 -8.24 -1.37
N GLN A 121 19.07 -7.89 -2.59
CA GLN A 121 20.07 -8.63 -3.36
C GLN A 121 21.47 -8.23 -2.92
N GLY A 122 22.44 -9.14 -3.08
CA GLY A 122 23.84 -8.89 -2.73
C GLY A 122 24.80 -9.67 -3.60
N PRO A 123 26.09 -9.73 -3.22
CA PRO A 123 27.17 -10.23 -4.06
C PRO A 123 26.96 -11.65 -4.61
N ASP A 124 26.42 -12.54 -3.79
CA ASP A 124 26.24 -13.96 -4.15
C ASP A 124 24.80 -14.26 -4.63
N THR A 125 23.97 -13.23 -4.83
CA THR A 125 22.64 -13.43 -5.40
C THR A 125 22.75 -13.88 -6.86
N ASN A 126 22.20 -15.07 -7.15
CA ASN A 126 22.23 -15.65 -8.47
C ASN A 126 21.47 -14.80 -9.52
N GLN A 127 22.19 -14.35 -10.55
CA GLN A 127 21.64 -13.54 -11.64
C GLN A 127 20.58 -14.27 -12.46
N ALA A 128 20.64 -15.60 -12.56
CA ALA A 128 19.61 -16.38 -13.26
C ALA A 128 18.25 -16.30 -12.54
N ASP A 129 18.23 -16.27 -11.21
CA ASP A 129 16.98 -16.17 -10.46
C ASP A 129 16.41 -14.74 -10.51
N ILE A 130 17.28 -13.72 -10.53
CA ILE A 130 16.88 -12.33 -10.81
C ILE A 130 16.24 -12.23 -12.22
N ALA A 131 16.86 -12.85 -13.22
CA ALA A 131 16.35 -12.84 -14.59
C ALA A 131 14.98 -13.52 -14.70
N LYS A 132 14.76 -14.65 -14.02
CA LYS A 132 13.45 -15.33 -13.97
C LYS A 132 12.36 -14.43 -13.38
N ILE A 133 12.66 -13.75 -12.27
CA ILE A 133 11.72 -12.79 -11.66
C ILE A 133 11.39 -11.68 -12.65
N ARG A 134 12.41 -11.06 -13.26
CA ARG A 134 12.23 -9.97 -14.23
C ARG A 134 11.35 -10.42 -15.40
N GLN A 135 11.67 -11.56 -16.01
CA GLN A 135 10.90 -12.12 -17.11
C GLN A 135 9.44 -12.37 -16.71
N SER A 136 9.18 -12.91 -15.52
CA SER A 136 7.81 -13.16 -15.07
C SER A 136 6.98 -11.88 -14.90
N ILE A 137 7.63 -10.78 -14.51
CA ILE A 137 6.99 -9.47 -14.35
C ILE A 137 6.67 -8.89 -15.74
N GLU A 138 7.58 -9.05 -16.70
CA GLU A 138 7.38 -8.61 -18.10
C GLU A 138 6.20 -9.35 -18.77
N VAL A 139 6.03 -10.64 -18.51
CA VAL A 139 4.93 -11.44 -19.10
C VAL A 139 3.66 -11.49 -18.23
N GLU A 140 3.62 -10.73 -17.13
CA GLU A 140 2.53 -10.71 -16.16
C GLU A 140 2.13 -12.10 -15.62
N GLN A 141 3.11 -12.94 -15.28
CA GLN A 141 2.90 -14.28 -14.73
C GLN A 141 3.43 -14.43 -13.30
N PRO A 142 2.84 -15.33 -12.50
CA PRO A 142 3.42 -15.72 -11.22
C PRO A 142 4.77 -16.41 -11.40
N CYS A 143 5.67 -16.23 -10.44
CA CYS A 143 6.97 -16.88 -10.39
C CYS A 143 7.32 -17.26 -8.96
N THR A 144 7.91 -18.44 -8.79
CA THR A 144 8.45 -18.89 -7.50
C THR A 144 9.92 -19.23 -7.70
N VAL A 145 10.79 -18.62 -6.90
CA VAL A 145 12.23 -18.90 -6.92
C VAL A 145 12.76 -19.00 -5.49
N ARG A 146 13.82 -19.79 -5.31
CA ARG A 146 14.64 -19.75 -4.10
C ARG A 146 15.85 -18.86 -4.41
N ILE A 147 15.89 -17.67 -3.84
CA ILE A 147 16.90 -16.64 -4.12
C ILE A 147 17.66 -16.27 -2.85
N LEU A 148 18.96 -16.08 -2.94
CA LEU A 148 19.77 -15.60 -1.82
C LEU A 148 19.53 -14.09 -1.63
N ASN A 149 19.08 -13.70 -0.45
CA ASN A 149 18.86 -12.30 -0.07
C ASN A 149 19.65 -11.95 1.18
N TYR A 150 19.77 -10.65 1.45
CA TYR A 150 20.54 -10.10 2.56
C TYR A 150 19.65 -9.18 3.40
N ARG A 151 19.68 -9.39 4.72
CA ARG A 151 18.99 -8.53 5.69
C ARG A 151 19.72 -7.20 5.84
N LYS A 152 19.09 -6.26 6.55
CA LYS A 152 19.78 -5.09 7.08
C LYS A 152 20.99 -5.57 7.91
N GLY A 153 22.16 -5.01 7.63
CA GLY A 153 23.43 -5.46 8.22
C GLY A 153 24.16 -6.54 7.43
N GLY A 154 23.62 -7.03 6.31
CA GLY A 154 24.33 -7.90 5.38
C GLY A 154 24.31 -9.39 5.71
N ASN A 155 23.49 -9.83 6.67
CA ASN A 155 23.34 -11.25 6.96
C ASN A 155 22.56 -11.95 5.82
N PRO A 156 23.12 -12.98 5.17
CA PRO A 156 22.44 -13.69 4.11
C PRO A 156 21.30 -14.58 4.65
N PHE A 157 20.28 -14.79 3.83
CA PHE A 157 19.21 -15.77 4.07
C PHE A 157 18.64 -16.28 2.74
N TRP A 158 18.25 -17.56 2.72
CA TRP A 158 17.57 -18.13 1.56
C TRP A 158 16.09 -17.72 1.58
N ASN A 159 15.70 -16.91 0.60
CA ASN A 159 14.32 -16.49 0.42
C ASN A 159 13.62 -17.37 -0.61
N HIS A 160 12.67 -18.18 -0.18
CA HIS A 160 11.69 -18.77 -1.09
C HIS A 160 10.66 -17.70 -1.43
N LEU A 161 10.90 -17.00 -2.53
CA LEU A 161 10.10 -15.87 -2.99
C LEU A 161 9.03 -16.36 -3.96
N HIS A 162 7.77 -16.03 -3.67
CA HIS A 162 6.68 -16.12 -4.63
C HIS A 162 6.23 -14.72 -5.03
N THR A 163 6.22 -14.41 -6.32
CA THR A 163 5.72 -13.16 -6.86
C THR A 163 4.56 -13.41 -7.83
N ALA A 164 3.58 -12.52 -7.85
CA ALA A 164 2.44 -12.60 -8.76
C ALA A 164 1.83 -11.22 -9.01
N PRO A 165 1.21 -11.01 -10.19
CA PRO A 165 0.36 -9.84 -10.40
C PRO A 165 -0.92 -9.93 -9.54
N VAL A 166 -1.34 -8.78 -9.03
CA VAL A 166 -2.59 -8.55 -8.33
C VAL A 166 -3.43 -7.60 -9.17
N ARG A 167 -4.54 -8.13 -9.70
CA ARG A 167 -5.44 -7.38 -10.60
C ARG A 167 -6.57 -6.73 -9.82
N ASN A 168 -6.97 -5.52 -10.22
CA ASN A 168 -8.17 -4.86 -9.70
C ASN A 168 -9.45 -5.47 -10.32
N ALA A 169 -10.61 -4.90 -9.99
CA ALA A 169 -11.89 -5.35 -10.52
C ALA A 169 -12.01 -5.27 -12.05
N SER A 170 -11.26 -4.38 -12.71
CA SER A 170 -11.23 -4.25 -14.18
C SER A 170 -10.35 -5.30 -14.88
N GLY A 171 -9.63 -6.14 -14.13
CA GLY A 171 -8.68 -7.11 -14.68
C GLY A 171 -7.29 -6.54 -14.99
N LYS A 172 -7.08 -5.23 -14.84
CA LYS A 172 -5.75 -4.60 -14.96
C LYS A 172 -4.90 -4.90 -13.73
N VAL A 173 -3.59 -5.09 -13.93
CA VAL A 173 -2.63 -5.23 -12.83
C VAL A 173 -2.62 -3.93 -12.03
N ALA A 174 -2.99 -3.99 -10.76
CA ALA A 174 -2.91 -2.87 -9.83
C ALA A 174 -1.58 -2.87 -9.08
N PHE A 175 -1.14 -4.05 -8.66
CA PHE A 175 0.11 -4.22 -7.91
C PHE A 175 0.80 -5.53 -8.30
N TYR A 176 2.07 -5.64 -7.95
CA TYR A 176 2.75 -6.92 -7.77
C TYR A 176 2.86 -7.24 -6.29
N ILE A 177 2.50 -8.47 -5.92
CA ILE A 177 2.82 -9.02 -4.60
C ILE A 177 4.12 -9.80 -4.67
N GLY A 178 4.96 -9.65 -3.64
CA GLY A 178 6.05 -10.56 -3.35
C GLY A 178 5.87 -11.12 -1.94
N VAL A 179 5.76 -12.44 -1.80
CA VAL A 179 5.65 -13.15 -0.52
C VAL A 179 6.96 -13.87 -0.23
N GLN A 180 7.60 -13.51 0.88
CA GLN A 180 8.92 -14.01 1.25
C GLN A 180 8.77 -15.09 2.33
N LEU A 181 9.54 -16.17 2.19
CA LEU A 181 9.68 -17.18 3.23
C LEU A 181 11.16 -17.47 3.42
N ASP A 182 11.62 -17.36 4.66
CA ASP A 182 12.97 -17.79 5.02
C ASP A 182 13.05 -19.31 5.04
N VAL A 183 13.94 -19.87 4.23
CA VAL A 183 14.17 -21.30 4.11
C VAL A 183 15.62 -21.67 4.42
N THR A 184 16.35 -20.80 5.12
CA THR A 184 17.79 -21.00 5.43
C THR A 184 18.03 -22.28 6.23
N ASP A 185 17.15 -22.60 7.18
CA ASP A 185 17.31 -23.74 8.09
C ASP A 185 16.55 -25.01 7.65
N ILE A 186 15.94 -25.02 6.46
CA ILE A 186 15.01 -26.10 6.03
C ILE A 186 15.73 -27.41 5.61
N GLU A 187 17.06 -27.50 5.73
CA GLU A 187 17.79 -28.74 5.49
C GLU A 187 17.53 -29.86 6.54
N LYS A 188 16.70 -29.63 7.57
CA LYS A 188 16.51 -30.60 8.68
C LYS A 188 15.10 -31.15 8.94
N ASP A 189 14.04 -30.56 8.37
CA ASP A 189 12.66 -30.91 8.75
C ASP A 189 11.82 -31.46 7.59
N GLU A 190 12.28 -32.53 6.93
CA GLU A 190 11.40 -33.39 6.12
C GLU A 190 10.46 -34.26 6.98
N LYS A 191 10.53 -34.16 8.32
CA LYS A 191 9.68 -34.93 9.22
C LYS A 191 8.94 -34.03 10.20
N THR A 192 7.62 -33.95 9.97
CA THR A 192 6.58 -33.57 10.93
C THR A 192 6.15 -32.09 10.93
N ASP A 193 5.43 -31.65 9.89
CA ASP A 193 4.39 -30.63 10.09
C ASP A 193 3.08 -31.12 9.48
N LYS A 194 2.06 -31.34 10.33
CA LYS A 194 0.67 -31.57 9.90
C LYS A 194 -0.02 -30.26 9.48
N GLY A 195 0.74 -29.17 9.33
CA GLY A 195 0.30 -27.88 8.83
C GLY A 195 0.30 -27.75 7.29
N MET A 196 -0.17 -26.60 6.80
CA MET A 196 -0.15 -26.29 5.37
C MET A 196 1.30 -26.18 4.85
N SER A 197 1.56 -26.77 3.68
CA SER A 197 2.82 -26.59 2.93
C SER A 197 3.18 -25.10 2.81
N SER A 198 4.49 -24.80 2.88
CA SER A 198 5.05 -23.46 2.67
C SER A 198 4.48 -22.76 1.44
N HIS A 199 4.32 -23.50 0.34
CA HIS A 199 3.73 -22.98 -0.89
C HIS A 199 2.27 -22.55 -0.70
N MET A 200 1.50 -23.33 0.06
CA MET A 200 0.09 -23.03 0.34
C MET A 200 -0.07 -21.81 1.26
N LYS A 201 0.86 -21.59 2.20
CA LYS A 201 0.92 -20.35 3.00
C LYS A 201 1.13 -19.12 2.10
N GLN A 202 2.02 -19.21 1.10
CA GLN A 202 2.27 -18.12 0.16
C GLN A 202 1.05 -17.84 -0.74
N LEU A 203 0.47 -18.89 -1.34
CA LEU A 203 -0.72 -18.74 -2.18
C LEU A 203 -1.93 -18.19 -1.39
N GLY A 204 -2.07 -18.58 -0.12
CA GLY A 204 -3.08 -18.01 0.77
C GLY A 204 -2.94 -16.50 0.95
N ALA A 205 -1.71 -16.01 1.16
CA ALA A 205 -1.44 -14.57 1.24
C ALA A 205 -1.78 -13.85 -0.09
N VAL A 206 -1.38 -14.42 -1.23
CA VAL A 206 -1.73 -13.89 -2.57
C VAL A 206 -3.25 -13.81 -2.73
N GLY A 207 -3.98 -14.86 -2.35
CA GLY A 207 -5.44 -14.91 -2.40
C GLY A 207 -6.08 -13.81 -1.55
N ALA A 208 -5.65 -13.66 -0.30
CA ALA A 208 -6.15 -12.63 0.61
C ALA A 208 -5.90 -11.20 0.09
N VAL A 209 -4.70 -10.93 -0.44
CA VAL A 209 -4.37 -9.65 -1.06
C VAL A 209 -5.25 -9.39 -2.29
N ARG A 210 -5.43 -10.39 -3.18
CA ARG A 210 -6.29 -10.25 -4.36
C ARG A 210 -7.73 -9.90 -4.00
N VAL A 211 -8.27 -10.55 -2.97
CA VAL A 211 -9.62 -10.25 -2.47
C VAL A 211 -9.68 -8.81 -1.95
N ALA A 212 -8.73 -8.38 -1.11
CA ALA A 212 -8.69 -7.03 -0.58
C ALA A 212 -8.58 -5.97 -1.68
N VAL A 213 -7.67 -6.16 -2.65
CA VAL A 213 -7.47 -5.23 -3.76
C VAL A 213 -8.70 -5.15 -4.66
N ARG A 214 -9.29 -6.29 -5.06
CA ARG A 214 -10.47 -6.30 -5.92
C ARG A 214 -11.69 -5.66 -5.26
N SER A 215 -11.81 -5.77 -3.93
CA SER A 215 -12.97 -5.23 -3.19
C SER A 215 -12.85 -3.73 -2.92
N LEU A 216 -11.64 -3.20 -2.85
CA LEU A 216 -11.37 -1.83 -2.39
C LEU A 216 -10.84 -0.89 -3.48
N LEU A 217 -10.29 -1.44 -4.57
CA LEU A 217 -9.95 -0.73 -5.80
C LEU A 217 -10.99 -1.13 -6.86
N GLY A 218 -12.19 -0.58 -6.68
CA GLY A 218 -13.29 -0.72 -7.63
C GLY A 218 -12.96 -0.11 -8.99
N VAL A 219 -13.81 -0.41 -9.97
CA VAL A 219 -13.70 0.12 -11.34
C VAL A 219 -13.88 1.64 -11.28
N GLU A 220 -12.85 2.40 -11.67
CA GLU A 220 -13.05 3.84 -11.93
C GLU A 220 -14.15 3.99 -12.99
N PRO A 221 -15.14 4.88 -12.80
CA PRO A 221 -16.18 5.07 -13.80
C PRO A 221 -15.53 5.47 -15.13
N SER A 222 -15.79 4.68 -16.17
CA SER A 222 -15.41 5.02 -17.53
C SER A 222 -15.93 6.43 -17.84
N LYS A 223 -15.01 7.35 -18.16
CA LYS A 223 -15.34 8.63 -18.77
C LYS A 223 -15.85 8.42 -20.19
#